data_AF-A0A0L0HPF0-F1
#
_entry.id   AF-A0A0L0HPF0-F1
#
_cell.length_a   1.000
_cell.length_b   1.000
_cell.length_c   1.000
_cell.angle_alpha   90.00
_cell.angle_beta   90.00
_cell.angle_gamma   90.00
#
_symmetry.space_group_name_H-M   'P 1'
#
loop_
_entity.id
_entity.type
_entity.pdbx_description
1 polymer ?
#
loop_
_entity_poly.entity_id
_entity_poly.type
_entity_poly.pdbx_seq_one_letter_code
_entity_poly.pdbx_strand_id
1 'polypeptide(L)'
;MGPVAATTSPGGLTSVQSLHNEQVNTSQNAMGTEVQAAENAGETQKDLPTGGEKKTKAAIETVRGKPVSGRAWKVTQTKRHSAMRPKMLRPGWVKQQEDRKKREIVKTIEKELKDQKIAAKQKKREEEKERQKRKEENEKRAEVVQQVSAAKLKRMKKKQLRQLRKQ
;
A
#
# COMPACT_ATOMS: atom_id res chain seq x y z
N MET A 1 -1.10 -50.96 47.77
CA MET A 1 -1.08 -50.82 46.31
C MET A 1 -2.37 -50.15 45.87
N GLY A 2 -2.25 -48.98 45.25
CA GLY A 2 -3.35 -48.12 44.79
C GLY A 2 -2.81 -46.68 44.66
N PRO A 3 -2.67 -46.12 43.44
CA PRO A 3 -1.91 -44.89 43.24
C PRO A 3 -2.70 -43.65 43.67
N VAL A 4 -2.04 -42.79 44.46
CA VAL A 4 -2.52 -41.48 44.87
C VAL A 4 -2.37 -40.47 43.73
N ALA A 5 -3.46 -39.76 43.46
CA ALA A 5 -3.57 -38.76 42.40
C ALA A 5 -2.57 -37.61 42.61
N ALA A 6 -1.82 -37.28 41.56
CA ALA A 6 -0.91 -36.15 41.54
C ALA A 6 -1.67 -34.83 41.67
N THR A 7 -1.30 -34.04 42.67
CA THR A 7 -1.71 -32.65 42.86
C THR A 7 -1.06 -31.79 41.78
N THR A 8 -1.87 -31.21 40.90
CA THR A 8 -1.43 -30.16 39.97
C THR A 8 -2.21 -28.89 40.29
N SER A 9 -1.52 -27.87 40.77
CA SER A 9 -1.93 -26.47 40.76
C SER A 9 -0.66 -25.62 40.97
N PRO A 10 -0.57 -24.36 40.52
CA PRO A 10 -1.46 -23.58 39.65
C PRO A 10 -0.70 -23.01 38.43
N GLY A 11 -1.23 -23.19 37.21
CA GLY A 11 -0.74 -22.48 36.04
C GLY A 11 -1.19 -21.02 36.07
N GLY A 12 -0.27 -20.12 36.39
CA GLY A 12 -0.51 -18.69 36.50
C GLY A 12 -0.98 -18.05 35.20
N LEU A 13 -1.97 -17.17 35.34
CA LEU A 13 -2.25 -16.09 34.41
C LEU A 13 -1.09 -15.09 34.47
N THR A 14 -0.22 -15.07 33.47
CA THR A 14 0.63 -13.90 33.20
C THR A 14 0.76 -13.64 31.69
N SER A 15 0.09 -12.58 31.27
CA SER A 15 0.49 -11.61 30.23
C SER A 15 1.04 -12.13 28.90
N VAL A 16 0.13 -12.34 27.93
CA VAL A 16 0.45 -12.49 26.50
C VAL A 16 0.80 -11.13 25.84
N GLN A 17 1.00 -10.06 26.62
CA GLN A 17 1.32 -8.73 26.10
C GLN A 17 2.83 -8.39 26.08
N SER A 18 3.72 -9.32 26.46
CA SER A 18 5.17 -9.00 26.59
C SER A 18 6.08 -9.47 25.45
N LEU A 19 5.57 -10.14 24.40
CA LEU A 19 6.40 -10.57 23.25
C LEU A 19 6.31 -9.64 22.02
N HIS A 20 5.39 -8.68 22.03
CA HIS A 20 5.20 -7.74 20.91
C HIS A 20 5.90 -6.39 21.11
N ASN A 21 6.64 -6.19 22.21
CA ASN A 21 7.30 -4.92 22.50
C ASN A 21 8.84 -4.98 22.51
N GLU A 22 9.44 -6.11 22.16
CA GLU A 22 10.89 -6.20 21.91
C GLU A 22 11.27 -6.12 20.42
N GLN A 23 10.33 -6.37 19.50
CA GLN A 23 10.64 -6.30 18.06
C GLN A 23 10.47 -4.92 17.43
N VAL A 24 9.94 -3.94 18.16
CA VAL A 24 9.76 -2.58 17.63
C VAL A 24 10.95 -1.66 17.92
N ASN A 25 11.81 -2.01 18.88
CA ASN A 25 12.98 -1.18 19.27
C ASN A 25 14.33 -1.58 18.64
N THR A 26 14.40 -2.69 17.89
CA THR A 26 15.64 -3.09 17.20
C THR A 26 15.76 -2.50 15.80
N SER A 27 14.68 -1.96 15.23
CA SER A 27 14.72 -1.38 13.87
C SER A 27 14.95 0.14 13.83
N GLN A 28 15.07 0.81 14.99
CA GLN A 28 15.28 2.26 15.05
C GLN A 28 16.73 2.69 15.39
N ASN A 29 17.63 1.76 15.73
CA ASN A 29 19.04 2.08 16.07
C ASN A 29 20.07 1.57 15.04
N ALA A 30 19.67 1.42 13.77
CA ALA A 30 20.58 1.01 12.68
C ALA A 30 20.69 2.05 11.54
N MET A 31 20.25 3.30 11.77
CA MET A 31 20.31 4.40 10.79
C MET A 31 20.82 5.71 11.43
N GLY A 32 21.84 5.61 12.29
CA GLY A 32 22.31 6.74 13.10
C GLY A 32 23.83 6.87 13.31
N THR A 33 24.66 6.16 12.53
CA THR A 33 26.12 6.19 12.73
C THR A 33 26.90 6.28 11.41
N GLU A 34 26.43 7.08 10.45
CA GLU A 34 27.24 7.48 9.27
C GLU A 34 27.04 8.96 8.90
N VAL A 35 26.81 9.81 9.91
CA VAL A 35 26.75 11.27 9.70
C VAL A 35 27.68 11.99 10.69
N GLN A 36 28.90 11.49 10.86
CA GLN A 36 29.99 12.20 11.54
C GLN A 36 31.35 11.76 10.98
N ALA A 37 31.59 11.95 9.68
CA ALA A 37 32.91 11.73 9.07
C ALA A 37 33.15 12.54 7.76
N ALA A 38 32.49 13.69 7.57
CA ALA A 38 32.65 14.50 6.37
C ALA A 38 32.80 16.01 6.65
N GLU A 39 33.13 16.38 7.88
CA GLU A 39 33.49 17.75 8.26
C GLU A 39 34.95 17.78 8.69
N ASN A 40 35.88 17.71 7.73
CA ASN A 40 37.27 18.22 7.82
C ASN A 40 38.06 17.74 6.59
N ALA A 41 37.87 18.42 5.45
CA ALA A 41 38.82 18.41 4.34
C ALA A 41 38.59 19.68 3.51
N GLY A 42 38.82 20.82 4.14
CA GLY A 42 38.60 22.15 3.56
C GLY A 42 39.75 23.08 3.87
N GLU A 43 40.98 22.71 3.49
CA GLU A 43 42.07 23.66 3.40
C GLU A 43 43.05 23.23 2.31
N THR A 44 42.86 23.79 1.11
CA THR A 44 43.87 23.75 0.05
C THR A 44 44.04 25.16 -0.50
N GLN A 45 45.31 25.50 -0.66
CA GLN A 45 45.90 26.80 -0.83
C GLN A 45 45.34 27.66 -1.97
N LYS A 46 45.54 28.96 -1.76
CA LYS A 46 45.24 30.08 -2.66
C LYS A 46 46.10 29.99 -3.93
N ASP A 47 45.46 29.76 -5.07
CA ASP A 47 46.10 29.95 -6.38
C ASP A 47 45.61 31.25 -7.03
N LEU A 48 46.50 32.24 -7.05
CA LEU A 48 46.44 33.40 -7.95
C LEU A 48 46.75 32.92 -9.38
N PRO A 49 45.88 33.17 -10.39
CA PRO A 49 46.30 33.03 -11.77
C PRO A 49 47.04 34.30 -12.20
N THR A 50 48.37 34.24 -12.10
CA THR A 50 49.31 35.10 -12.83
C THR A 50 48.97 35.07 -14.32
N GLY A 51 48.93 36.26 -14.93
CA GLY A 51 48.57 36.50 -16.32
C GLY A 51 49.27 35.55 -17.29
N GLY A 52 48.47 34.69 -17.91
CA GLY A 52 48.82 33.98 -19.14
C GLY A 52 47.91 34.47 -20.25
N GLU A 53 48.46 35.31 -21.13
CA GLU A 53 47.81 35.78 -22.35
C GLU A 53 47.42 34.60 -23.24
N LYS A 54 46.18 34.11 -23.07
CA LYS A 54 45.56 33.26 -24.08
C LYS A 54 45.15 34.17 -25.22
N LYS A 55 45.99 34.25 -26.25
CA LYS A 55 45.66 34.79 -27.58
C LYS A 55 44.40 34.08 -28.08
N THR A 56 43.24 34.65 -27.77
CA THR A 56 42.01 34.34 -28.48
C THR A 56 42.20 34.91 -29.87
N LYS A 57 42.13 34.06 -30.88
CA LYS A 57 41.91 34.52 -32.25
C LYS A 57 40.70 35.43 -32.17
N ALA A 58 40.91 36.73 -32.34
CA ALA A 58 39.85 37.70 -32.54
C ALA A 58 39.04 37.18 -33.73
N ALA A 59 37.96 36.44 -33.42
CA ALA A 59 36.83 36.39 -34.29
C ALA A 59 36.51 37.85 -34.54
N ILE A 60 36.60 38.27 -35.80
CA ILE A 60 36.16 39.57 -36.26
C ILE A 60 34.67 39.63 -35.89
N GLU A 61 34.38 40.07 -34.66
CA GLU A 61 33.04 40.42 -34.25
C GLU A 61 32.69 41.60 -35.13
N THR A 62 31.85 41.34 -36.12
CA THR A 62 31.27 42.38 -36.96
C THR A 62 30.59 43.36 -36.03
N VAL A 63 31.24 44.51 -35.80
CA VAL A 63 30.74 45.56 -34.92
C VAL A 63 29.42 46.03 -35.51
N ARG A 64 28.31 45.62 -34.89
CA ARG A 64 26.98 46.06 -35.31
C ARG A 64 26.84 47.55 -35.02
N GLY A 65 26.32 48.31 -35.99
CA GLY A 65 25.99 49.72 -35.81
C GLY A 65 25.01 49.92 -34.66
N LYS A 66 25.19 51.00 -33.90
CA LYS A 66 24.23 51.41 -32.86
C LYS A 66 23.03 52.08 -33.54
N PRO A 67 21.78 51.78 -33.14
CA PRO A 67 20.61 52.48 -33.67
C PRO A 67 20.65 53.95 -33.25
N VAL A 68 20.10 54.84 -34.10
CA VAL A 68 20.09 56.30 -33.89
C VAL A 68 19.44 56.70 -32.56
N SER A 69 18.42 55.97 -32.12
CA SER A 69 17.72 56.20 -30.85
C SER A 69 18.48 55.69 -29.62
N GLY A 70 19.64 55.03 -29.78
CA GLY A 70 20.39 54.37 -28.71
C GLY A 70 19.70 53.13 -28.12
N ARG A 71 18.43 52.87 -28.48
CA ARG A 71 17.62 51.79 -27.91
C ARG A 71 17.46 50.66 -28.92
N ALA A 72 17.99 49.48 -28.57
CA ALA A 72 17.79 48.28 -29.37
C ALA A 72 16.32 47.82 -29.27
N TRP A 73 15.61 47.77 -30.40
CA TRP A 73 14.21 47.31 -30.43
C TRP A 73 14.07 45.78 -30.33
N LYS A 74 15.17 45.03 -30.54
CA LYS A 74 15.25 43.57 -30.46
C LYS A 74 16.55 43.15 -29.78
N VAL A 75 16.49 42.09 -28.98
CA VAL A 75 17.68 41.44 -28.42
C VAL A 75 18.38 40.65 -29.51
N THR A 76 19.69 40.84 -29.68
CA THR A 76 20.48 40.08 -30.63
C THR A 76 20.68 38.66 -30.11
N GLN A 77 20.24 37.66 -30.88
CA GLN A 77 20.45 36.27 -30.53
C GLN A 77 21.90 35.87 -30.78
N THR A 78 22.68 35.74 -29.71
CA THR A 78 24.11 35.38 -29.75
C THR A 78 24.32 33.87 -29.95
N LYS A 79 23.36 33.03 -29.54
CA LYS A 79 23.44 31.56 -29.63
C LYS A 79 22.57 31.03 -30.76
N ARG A 80 23.11 30.13 -31.60
CA ARG A 80 22.31 29.44 -32.64
C ARG A 80 21.21 28.61 -31.99
N HIS A 81 20.01 28.58 -32.59
CA HIS A 81 18.89 27.77 -32.10
C HIS A 81 19.25 26.28 -31.95
N SER A 82 20.11 25.75 -32.82
CA SER A 82 20.60 24.36 -32.74
C SER A 82 21.47 24.06 -31.52
N ALA A 83 22.09 25.07 -30.91
CA ALA A 83 22.84 24.91 -29.66
C ALA A 83 21.91 24.80 -28.44
N MET A 84 20.67 25.26 -28.57
CA MET A 84 19.61 25.06 -27.58
C MET A 84 18.93 23.71 -27.85
N ARG A 85 19.69 22.61 -27.78
CA ARG A 85 19.07 21.27 -27.77
C ARG A 85 18.26 21.17 -26.48
N PRO A 86 16.96 20.84 -26.53
CA PRO A 86 16.20 20.64 -25.32
C PRO A 86 16.90 19.53 -24.53
N LYS A 87 17.17 19.76 -23.23
CA LYS A 87 17.58 18.68 -22.33
C LYS A 87 16.52 17.60 -22.48
N MET A 88 16.92 16.45 -23.02
CA MET A 88 16.00 15.32 -23.17
C MET A 88 15.44 15.05 -21.78
N LEU A 89 14.12 15.20 -21.60
CA LEU A 89 13.45 15.03 -20.30
C LEU A 89 13.51 13.58 -19.79
N ARG A 90 14.38 12.74 -20.36
CA ARG A 90 14.51 11.35 -19.98
C ARG A 90 15.22 11.32 -18.63
N PRO A 91 14.54 10.87 -17.56
CA PRO A 91 15.24 10.55 -16.33
C PRO A 91 16.33 9.51 -16.65
N GLY A 92 17.50 9.62 -16.00
CA GLY A 92 18.54 8.61 -16.12
C GLY A 92 18.03 7.22 -15.72
N TRP A 93 18.78 6.18 -16.08
CA TRP A 93 18.38 4.78 -15.85
C TRP A 93 18.02 4.48 -14.40
N VAL A 94 18.81 4.99 -13.45
CA VAL A 94 18.60 4.81 -12.01
C VAL A 94 17.22 5.31 -11.59
N LYS A 95 16.87 6.54 -11.99
CA LYS A 95 15.55 7.13 -11.68
C LYS A 95 14.40 6.36 -12.34
N GLN A 96 14.60 5.81 -13.54
CA GLN A 96 13.59 4.94 -14.16
C GLN A 96 13.37 3.64 -13.39
N GLN A 97 14.43 3.05 -12.84
CA GLN A 97 14.33 1.84 -12.01
C GLN A 97 13.61 2.13 -10.69
N GLU A 98 13.93 3.24 -10.03
CA GLU A 98 13.20 3.69 -8.84
C GLU A 98 11.71 3.91 -9.14
N ASP A 99 11.38 4.59 -10.24
CA ASP A 99 9.99 4.85 -10.64
C ASP A 99 9.25 3.57 -11.01
N ARG A 100 9.96 2.55 -11.50
CA ARG A 100 9.39 1.23 -11.78
C ARG A 100 9.08 0.48 -10.47
N LYS A 101 10.03 0.43 -9.55
CA LYS A 101 9.85 -0.17 -8.22
C LYS A 101 8.68 0.47 -7.46
N LYS A 102 8.60 1.81 -7.45
CA LYS A 102 7.47 2.54 -6.84
C LYS A 102 6.14 2.15 -7.45
N ARG A 103 6.07 2.05 -8.79
CA ARG A 103 4.86 1.63 -9.50
C ARG A 103 4.47 0.19 -9.21
N GLU A 104 5.43 -0.71 -9.06
CA GLU A 104 5.18 -2.10 -8.69
C GLU A 104 4.59 -2.20 -7.28
N ILE A 105 5.16 -1.50 -6.31
CA ILE A 105 4.66 -1.45 -4.93
C ILE A 105 3.22 -0.90 -4.87
N VAL A 106 2.92 0.18 -5.59
CA VAL A 106 1.55 0.71 -5.61
C VAL A 106 0.58 -0.30 -6.21
N LYS A 107 0.96 -1.00 -7.28
CA LYS A 107 0.11 -2.03 -7.91
C LYS A 107 -0.15 -3.22 -7.00
N THR A 108 0.85 -3.68 -6.23
CA THR A 108 0.65 -4.80 -5.29
C THR A 108 -0.33 -4.41 -4.19
N ILE A 109 -0.16 -3.22 -3.60
CA ILE A 109 -1.06 -2.69 -2.57
C ILE A 109 -2.49 -2.51 -3.12
N GLU A 110 -2.63 -1.93 -4.31
CA GLU A 110 -3.95 -1.80 -4.96
C GLU A 110 -4.63 -3.14 -5.19
N LYS A 111 -3.87 -4.16 -5.60
CA LYS A 111 -4.38 -5.50 -5.82
C LYS A 111 -4.83 -6.13 -4.51
N GLU A 112 -4.02 -6.06 -3.46
CA GLU A 112 -4.36 -6.58 -2.13
C GLU A 112 -5.65 -5.93 -1.59
N LEU A 113 -5.80 -4.62 -1.73
CA LEU A 113 -7.02 -3.92 -1.32
C LEU A 113 -8.27 -4.34 -2.11
N LYS A 114 -8.12 -4.60 -3.41
CA LYS A 114 -9.22 -5.08 -4.26
C LYS A 114 -9.59 -6.51 -3.88
N ASP A 115 -8.61 -7.38 -3.68
CA ASP A 115 -8.79 -8.77 -3.32
C ASP A 115 -9.47 -8.90 -1.95
N GLN A 116 -9.05 -8.11 -0.96
CA GLN A 116 -9.71 -8.03 0.36
C GLN A 116 -11.19 -7.62 0.25
N LYS A 117 -11.50 -6.60 -0.56
CA LYS A 117 -12.89 -6.15 -0.78
C LYS A 117 -13.73 -7.22 -1.47
N ILE A 118 -13.15 -7.94 -2.44
CA ILE A 118 -13.84 -9.02 -3.16
C ILE A 118 -14.09 -10.19 -2.21
N ALA A 119 -13.09 -10.62 -1.44
CA ALA A 119 -13.22 -11.69 -0.46
C ALA A 119 -14.29 -11.39 0.59
N ALA A 120 -14.34 -10.17 1.12
CA ALA A 120 -15.38 -9.75 2.07
C ALA A 120 -16.79 -9.82 1.46
N LYS A 121 -16.96 -9.38 0.20
CA LYS A 121 -18.24 -9.47 -0.51
C LYS A 121 -18.65 -10.91 -0.82
N GLN A 122 -17.70 -11.75 -1.20
CA GLN A 122 -17.93 -13.17 -1.47
C GLN A 122 -18.37 -13.90 -0.21
N LYS A 123 -17.66 -13.70 0.91
CA LYS A 123 -18.03 -14.27 2.21
C LYS A 123 -19.45 -13.89 2.62
N LYS A 124 -19.81 -12.60 2.52
CA LYS A 124 -21.20 -12.16 2.81
C LYS A 124 -22.22 -12.82 1.90
N ARG A 125 -21.92 -12.96 0.60
CA ARG A 125 -22.80 -13.64 -0.37
C ARG A 125 -22.95 -15.13 -0.05
N GLU A 126 -21.89 -15.78 0.43
CA GLU A 126 -21.92 -17.19 0.86
C GLU A 126 -22.77 -17.36 2.12
N GLU A 127 -22.59 -16.49 3.12
CA GLU A 127 -23.43 -16.44 4.33
C GLU A 127 -24.91 -16.23 4.00
N GLU A 128 -25.21 -15.32 3.07
CA GLU A 128 -26.59 -15.08 2.61
C GLU A 128 -27.19 -16.31 1.90
N LYS A 129 -26.41 -16.98 1.05
CA LYS A 129 -26.83 -18.22 0.38
C LYS A 129 -27.06 -19.35 1.37
N GLU A 130 -26.19 -19.50 2.38
CA GLU A 130 -26.38 -20.51 3.43
C GLU A 130 -27.65 -20.21 4.24
N ARG A 131 -27.87 -18.94 4.60
CA ARG A 131 -29.10 -18.53 5.30
C ARG A 131 -30.35 -18.78 4.45
N GLN A 132 -30.30 -18.54 3.14
CA GLN A 132 -31.39 -18.86 2.22
C GLN A 132 -31.65 -20.36 2.17
N LYS A 133 -30.62 -21.19 1.99
CA LYS A 133 -30.74 -22.66 2.03
C LYS A 133 -31.36 -23.14 3.34
N ARG A 134 -30.92 -22.59 4.48
CA ARG A 134 -31.49 -22.93 5.80
C ARG A 134 -32.98 -22.54 5.91
N LYS A 135 -33.38 -21.42 5.32
CA LYS A 135 -34.79 -21.02 5.25
C LYS A 135 -35.59 -21.96 4.37
N GLU A 136 -35.11 -22.28 3.17
CA GLU A 136 -35.77 -23.23 2.26
C GLU A 136 -35.91 -24.62 2.88
N GLU A 137 -34.90 -25.10 3.60
CA GLU A 137 -34.98 -26.37 4.34
C GLU A 137 -35.99 -26.30 5.50
N ASN A 138 -36.03 -25.18 6.23
CA ASN A 138 -37.02 -24.96 7.28
C ASN A 138 -38.44 -24.84 6.71
N GLU A 139 -38.61 -24.20 5.56
CA GLU A 139 -39.88 -24.08 4.85
C GLU A 139 -40.35 -25.46 4.36
N LYS A 140 -39.46 -26.26 3.77
CA LYS A 140 -39.76 -27.66 3.43
C LYS A 140 -40.15 -28.47 4.66
N ARG A 141 -39.43 -28.33 5.79
CA ARG A 141 -39.78 -28.98 7.06
C ARG A 141 -41.13 -28.49 7.62
N ALA A 142 -41.45 -27.21 7.45
CA ALA A 142 -42.72 -26.61 7.86
C ALA A 142 -43.88 -27.03 6.94
N GLU A 143 -43.63 -27.20 5.64
CA GLU A 143 -44.60 -27.71 4.66
C GLU A 143 -44.88 -29.20 4.87
N VAL A 144 -43.87 -29.96 5.32
CA VAL A 144 -44.02 -31.37 5.73
C VAL A 144 -44.85 -31.52 7.03
N VAL A 145 -45.25 -30.41 7.68
CA VAL A 145 -46.24 -30.46 8.77
C VAL A 145 -47.59 -30.90 8.22
N GLN A 146 -48.21 -31.87 8.88
CA GLN A 146 -49.53 -32.36 8.50
C GLN A 146 -50.58 -31.25 8.65
N GLN A 147 -51.05 -30.70 7.53
CA GLN A 147 -52.18 -29.78 7.52
C GLN A 147 -53.48 -30.56 7.75
N VAL A 148 -53.89 -30.67 9.02
CA VAL A 148 -55.11 -31.41 9.40
C VAL A 148 -56.32 -30.49 9.37
N SER A 149 -57.36 -30.86 8.61
CA SER A 149 -58.60 -30.07 8.52
C SER A 149 -59.37 -30.07 9.85
N ALA A 150 -60.11 -28.98 10.13
CA ALA A 150 -60.86 -28.81 11.38
C ALA A 150 -61.91 -29.92 11.61
N ALA A 151 -62.54 -30.42 10.55
CA ALA A 151 -63.48 -31.54 10.64
C ALA A 151 -62.78 -32.86 11.03
N LYS A 152 -61.53 -33.05 10.58
CA LYS A 152 -60.72 -34.23 10.88
C LYS A 152 -60.21 -34.19 12.32
N LEU A 153 -59.79 -33.03 12.83
CA LEU A 153 -59.46 -32.83 14.25
C LEU A 153 -60.62 -33.19 15.19
N LYS A 154 -61.86 -32.84 14.84
CA LYS A 154 -63.06 -33.16 15.65
C LYS A 154 -63.42 -34.65 15.65
N ARG A 155 -63.09 -35.38 14.57
CA ARG A 155 -63.37 -36.83 14.43
C ARG A 155 -62.31 -37.73 15.05
N MET A 156 -61.10 -37.23 15.29
CA MET A 156 -59.99 -38.03 15.78
C MET A 156 -60.08 -38.35 17.28
N LYS A 157 -59.58 -39.53 17.67
CA LYS A 157 -59.54 -39.96 19.08
C LYS A 157 -58.41 -39.22 19.82
N LYS A 158 -58.58 -38.97 21.12
CA LYS A 158 -57.62 -38.22 21.97
C LYS A 158 -56.18 -38.75 21.94
N LYS A 159 -55.96 -40.04 21.63
CA LYS A 159 -54.61 -40.63 21.43
C LYS A 159 -53.97 -40.21 20.09
N GLN A 160 -54.75 -40.12 19.01
CA GLN A 160 -54.26 -39.74 17.68
C GLN A 160 -53.90 -38.24 17.61
N LEU A 161 -54.66 -37.39 18.34
CA LEU A 161 -54.35 -35.95 18.46
C LEU A 161 -52.98 -35.68 19.13
N ARG A 162 -52.51 -36.59 20.00
CA ARG A 162 -51.19 -36.47 20.66
C ARG A 162 -50.03 -36.80 19.71
N GLN A 163 -50.29 -37.58 18.66
CA GLN A 163 -49.30 -37.95 17.65
C GLN A 163 -49.08 -36.82 16.63
N LEU A 164 -50.08 -35.99 16.37
CA LEU A 164 -49.99 -34.82 15.47
C LEU A 164 -49.01 -33.72 15.95
N ARG A 165 -48.75 -33.63 17.26
CA ARG A 165 -47.86 -32.62 17.88
C ARG A 165 -46.42 -33.11 18.08
N LYS A 166 -46.20 -34.42 18.03
CA LYS A 166 -44.95 -35.08 18.42
C LYS A 166 -44.30 -35.69 17.18
N GLN A 167 -43.89 -34.84 16.25
CA GLN A 167 -42.86 -35.11 15.26
C GLN A 167 -41.96 -33.88 15.16
#